data_AF-A0A4V4HWH4-F1
#
_entry.id   AF-A0A4V4HWH4-F1
#
_cell.length_a   1.000
_cell.length_b   1.000
_cell.length_c   1.000
_cell.angle_alpha   90.00
_cell.angle_beta   90.00
_cell.angle_gamma   90.00
#
_symmetry.space_group_name_H-M   'P 1'
#
loop_
_entity.id
_entity.type
_entity.pdbx_description
1 polymer ?
#
loop_
_entity_poly.entity_id
_entity_poly.type
_entity_poly.pdbx_seq_one_letter_code
_entity_poly.pdbx_strand_id
1 'polypeptide(L)'
;MKYEVEIKDEEEFLSKIEDLKLVYDSGIDDIIFMKVVQNLHNGLARFGDRNEFDLKGWVVFFNKYHIKITVKQLEHVFKYLLKYYPSVLSNPKGDIFKQLMPKNIKNDELGSFLFEKIALKGMAT
;
A
#
# COMPACT_ATOMS: atom_id res chain seq x y z
N MET A 1 15.82 -10.52 -15.21
CA MET A 1 14.90 -9.39 -15.01
C MET A 1 15.51 -8.55 -13.89
N LYS A 2 15.93 -7.32 -14.17
CA LYS A 2 16.52 -6.42 -13.16
C LYS A 2 15.38 -5.62 -12.54
N TYR A 3 15.22 -5.75 -11.24
CA TYR A 3 14.23 -5.02 -10.46
C TYR A 3 14.90 -3.72 -10.01
N GLU A 4 14.48 -2.58 -10.56
CA GLU A 4 14.98 -1.27 -10.13
C GLU A 4 14.01 -0.71 -9.09
N VAL A 5 14.44 -0.68 -7.83
CA VAL A 5 13.76 0.09 -6.80
C VAL A 5 14.06 1.55 -7.10
N GLU A 6 13.04 2.35 -7.40
CA GLU A 6 13.20 3.81 -7.51
C GLU A 6 13.50 4.38 -6.11
N ILE A 7 14.79 4.42 -5.75
CA ILE A 7 15.34 5.12 -4.60
C ILE A 7 16.17 6.25 -5.17
N LYS A 8 15.79 7.50 -4.92
CA LYS A 8 16.54 8.66 -5.42
C LYS A 8 17.86 8.82 -4.68
N ASP A 9 17.84 8.61 -3.37
CA ASP A 9 18.98 8.78 -2.47
C ASP A 9 18.82 7.98 -1.16
N GLU A 10 19.87 8.01 -0.33
CA GLU A 10 19.92 7.32 0.97
C GLU A 10 18.91 7.90 1.98
N GLU A 11 18.58 9.19 1.90
CA GLU A 11 17.63 9.84 2.80
C GLU A 11 16.20 9.33 2.55
N GLU A 12 15.78 9.24 1.28
CA GLU A 12 14.52 8.62 0.88
C GLU A 12 14.45 7.17 1.35
N PHE A 13 15.54 6.42 1.19
CA PHE A 13 15.64 5.03 1.64
C PHE A 13 15.41 4.86 3.14
N LEU A 14 16.12 5.65 3.96
CA LEU A 14 15.98 5.59 5.42
C LEU A 14 14.57 6.01 5.85
N SER A 15 14.04 7.10 5.28
CA SER A 15 12.67 7.55 5.56
C SER A 15 11.64 6.46 5.21
N LYS A 16 11.85 5.75 4.10
CA LYS A 16 10.98 4.66 3.66
C LYS A 16 11.00 3.48 4.63
N ILE A 17 12.15 3.15 5.20
CA ILE A 17 12.27 2.11 6.24
C ILE A 17 11.54 2.52 7.52
N GLU A 18 11.72 3.76 7.98
CA GLU A 18 11.06 4.26 9.20
C GLU A 18 9.53 4.23 9.07
N ASP A 19 8.98 4.67 7.93
CA ASP A 19 7.55 4.64 7.71
C ASP A 19 7.00 3.19 7.60
N LEU A 20 7.77 2.26 7.01
CA LEU A 20 7.41 0.83 7.03
C LEU A 20 7.42 0.24 8.43
N LYS A 21 8.35 0.66 9.28
CA LYS A 21 8.39 0.23 10.67
C LYS A 21 7.13 0.68 11.41
N LEU A 22 6.66 1.91 11.17
CA LEU A 22 5.38 2.38 11.73
C LEU A 22 4.18 1.55 11.27
N VAL A 23 4.18 1.12 10.00
CA VAL A 23 3.16 0.18 9.48
C VAL A 23 3.24 -1.14 10.24
N TYR A 24 4.45 -1.70 10.39
CA TYR A 24 4.67 -2.97 11.10
C TYR A 24 4.26 -2.92 12.57
N ASP A 25 4.71 -1.89 13.28
CA ASP A 25 4.42 -1.67 14.70
C ASP A 25 2.92 -1.46 14.96
N SER A 26 2.14 -1.11 13.92
CA SER A 26 0.68 -1.08 13.99
C SER A 26 0.01 -2.47 13.94
N GLY A 27 0.79 -3.54 13.77
CA GLY A 27 0.34 -4.93 13.66
C GLY A 27 0.01 -5.37 12.22
N ILE A 28 0.57 -4.69 11.21
CA ILE A 28 0.45 -5.09 9.81
C ILE A 28 1.69 -5.87 9.39
N ASP A 29 1.50 -7.18 9.18
CA ASP A 29 2.54 -8.04 8.62
C ASP A 29 2.65 -7.91 7.09
N ASP A 30 3.66 -8.58 6.53
CA ASP A 30 3.92 -8.59 5.09
C ASP A 30 2.75 -9.18 4.28
N ILE A 31 2.01 -10.12 4.86
CA ILE A 31 0.87 -10.78 4.20
C ILE A 31 -0.30 -9.82 4.05
N ILE A 32 -0.68 -9.12 5.12
CA ILE A 32 -1.79 -8.16 5.11
C ILE A 32 -1.43 -6.98 4.21
N PHE A 33 -0.22 -6.45 4.33
CA PHE A 33 0.26 -5.35 3.50
C PHE A 33 0.17 -5.70 2.01
N MET A 34 0.71 -6.85 1.62
CA MET A 34 0.65 -7.32 0.24
C MET A 34 -0.77 -7.52 -0.25
N LYS A 35 -1.67 -8.06 0.57
CA LYS A 35 -3.08 -8.22 0.19
C LYS A 35 -3.77 -6.88 -0.04
N VAL A 36 -3.50 -5.86 0.78
CA VAL A 36 -4.02 -4.49 0.58
C VAL A 36 -3.52 -3.94 -0.76
N VAL A 37 -2.21 -3.96 -0.99
CA VAL A 37 -1.60 -3.45 -2.23
C VAL A 37 -2.12 -4.21 -3.45
N GLN A 38 -2.19 -5.54 -3.39
CA GLN A 38 -2.71 -6.36 -4.49
C GLN A 38 -4.19 -6.08 -4.78
N ASN A 39 -5.02 -5.82 -3.77
CA ASN A 39 -6.43 -5.49 -3.99
C ASN A 39 -6.60 -4.08 -4.59
N LEU A 40 -5.73 -3.14 -4.20
CA LEU A 40 -5.64 -1.82 -4.83
C LEU A 40 -5.03 -1.88 -6.25
N HIS A 41 -4.16 -2.85 -6.54
CA HIS A 41 -3.54 -2.97 -7.85
C HIS A 41 -4.42 -3.73 -8.84
N ASN A 42 -4.89 -4.91 -8.45
CA ASN A 42 -5.79 -5.76 -9.22
C ASN A 42 -7.21 -5.22 -9.26
N GLY A 43 -7.37 -3.92 -8.94
CA GLY A 43 -8.60 -3.17 -8.77
C GLY A 43 -9.74 -3.92 -9.38
N LEU A 44 -10.62 -4.46 -8.54
CA LEU A 44 -11.77 -5.25 -8.96
C LEU A 44 -12.62 -4.42 -9.92
N ALA A 45 -12.16 -4.36 -11.18
CA ALA A 45 -12.58 -3.51 -12.29
C ALA A 45 -13.89 -4.02 -12.87
N ARG A 46 -14.68 -4.73 -12.04
CA ARG A 46 -15.96 -5.32 -12.36
C ARG A 46 -17.12 -4.54 -11.75
N PHE A 47 -16.86 -3.51 -10.93
CA PHE A 47 -17.92 -2.76 -10.24
C PHE A 47 -17.78 -1.25 -10.43
N GLY A 48 -18.01 -0.80 -11.67
CA GLY A 48 -18.60 0.50 -12.06
C GLY A 48 -18.09 1.81 -11.43
N ASP A 49 -18.16 1.98 -10.11
CA ASP A 49 -18.03 3.27 -9.41
C ASP A 49 -17.45 3.17 -7.99
N ARG A 50 -16.85 2.03 -7.61
CA ARG A 50 -16.49 1.72 -6.21
C ARG A 50 -14.99 1.73 -5.93
N ASN A 51 -14.30 2.81 -6.29
CA ASN A 51 -12.86 2.98 -6.06
C ASN A 51 -12.49 4.25 -5.27
N GLU A 52 -13.48 4.89 -4.66
CA GLU A 52 -13.36 6.13 -3.91
C GLU A 52 -14.11 5.98 -2.58
N PHE A 53 -13.40 5.89 -1.46
CA PHE A 53 -13.97 5.68 -0.13
C PHE A 53 -13.18 6.44 0.94
N ASP A 54 -13.82 6.69 2.08
CA ASP A 54 -13.08 7.00 3.31
C ASP A 54 -12.38 5.74 3.85
N LEU A 55 -11.53 5.92 4.88
CA LEU A 55 -10.82 4.78 5.50
C LEU A 55 -11.77 3.70 6.03
N LYS A 56 -12.94 4.08 6.57
CA LYS A 56 -13.93 3.12 7.07
C LYS A 56 -14.50 2.27 5.93
N GLY A 57 -14.85 2.90 4.80
CA GLY A 57 -15.33 2.22 3.61
C GLY A 57 -14.28 1.27 3.04
N TRP A 58 -13.01 1.68 3.02
CA TRP A 58 -11.91 0.79 2.63
C TRP A 58 -11.73 -0.39 3.60
N VAL A 59 -11.83 -0.18 4.91
CA VAL A 59 -11.81 -1.28 5.90
C VAL A 59 -12.95 -2.28 5.64
N VAL A 60 -14.17 -1.80 5.40
CA VAL A 60 -15.32 -2.66 5.07
C VAL A 60 -15.05 -3.44 3.78
N PHE A 61 -14.49 -2.77 2.77
CA PHE A 61 -14.09 -3.41 1.52
C PHE A 61 -13.06 -4.52 1.74
N PHE A 62 -11.94 -4.24 2.42
CA PHE A 62 -10.89 -5.23 2.67
C PHE A 62 -11.38 -6.41 3.52
N ASN A 63 -12.20 -6.14 4.54
CA ASN A 63 -12.79 -7.19 5.38
C ASN A 63 -13.72 -8.12 4.57
N LYS A 64 -14.42 -7.61 3.55
CA LYS A 64 -15.23 -8.44 2.62
C LYS A 64 -14.38 -9.46 1.87
N TYR A 65 -13.10 -9.17 1.64
CA TYR A 65 -12.12 -10.06 1.02
C TYR A 65 -11.22 -10.77 2.03
N HIS A 66 -11.69 -10.91 3.27
CA HIS A 66 -10.99 -11.62 4.36
C HIS A 66 -9.62 -11.03 4.72
N ILE A 67 -9.42 -9.73 4.48
CA ILE A 67 -8.25 -8.97 4.94
C ILE A 67 -8.66 -8.24 6.20
N LYS A 68 -8.36 -8.82 7.37
CA LYS A 68 -8.70 -8.25 8.67
C LYS A 68 -7.78 -7.08 8.98
N ILE A 69 -8.31 -5.86 8.93
CA ILE A 69 -7.56 -4.62 9.18
C ILE A 69 -8.44 -3.60 9.91
N THR A 70 -7.83 -2.81 10.81
CA THR A 70 -8.48 -1.68 11.49
C THR A 70 -8.30 -0.37 10.73
N VAL A 71 -9.10 0.66 11.06
CA VAL A 71 -8.96 2.00 10.47
C VAL A 71 -7.56 2.58 10.72
N LYS A 72 -7.04 2.46 11.95
CA LYS A 72 -5.71 2.98 12.32
C LYS A 72 -4.59 2.29 11.54
N GLN A 73 -4.66 0.96 11.40
CA GLN A 73 -3.70 0.21 10.61
C GLN A 73 -3.75 0.60 9.13
N LEU A 74 -4.95 0.72 8.58
CA LEU A 74 -5.13 1.13 7.19
C LEU A 74 -4.62 2.56 6.94
N GLU A 75 -4.81 3.46 7.91
CA GLU A 75 -4.28 4.82 7.84
C GLU A 75 -2.76 4.83 7.67
N HIS A 76 -2.01 4.02 8.42
CA HIS A 76 -0.56 3.91 8.26
C HIS A 76 -0.17 3.40 6.87
N VAL A 77 -0.86 2.35 6.38
CA VAL A 77 -0.64 1.83 5.03
C VAL A 77 -0.94 2.88 3.97
N PHE A 78 -2.04 3.62 4.09
CA PHE A 78 -2.42 4.64 3.10
C PHE A 78 -1.48 5.84 3.12
N LYS A 79 -1.01 6.30 4.28
CA LYS A 79 0.02 7.35 4.38
C LYS A 79 1.31 6.92 3.67
N TYR A 80 1.74 5.68 3.88
CA TYR A 80 2.89 5.11 3.20
C TYR A 80 2.71 5.10 1.67
N LEU A 81 1.59 4.57 1.20
CA LEU A 81 1.30 4.47 -0.24
C LEU A 81 1.13 5.85 -0.89
N LEU A 82 0.52 6.83 -0.22
CA LEU A 82 0.43 8.20 -0.75
C LEU A 82 1.79 8.88 -0.91
N LYS A 83 2.72 8.61 0.01
CA LYS A 83 4.05 9.24 0.02
C LYS A 83 4.97 8.65 -1.04
N TYR A 84 5.02 7.32 -1.15
CA TYR A 84 5.99 6.62 -2.00
C TYR A 84 5.40 6.00 -3.27
N TYR A 85 4.08 5.82 -3.31
CA TYR A 85 3.36 5.17 -4.41
C TYR A 85 2.14 6.00 -4.87
N PRO A 86 2.31 7.29 -5.22
CA PRO A 86 1.20 8.15 -5.63
C PRO A 86 0.51 7.69 -6.92
N SER A 87 1.10 6.74 -7.66
CA SER A 87 0.50 6.09 -8.84
C SER A 87 -0.58 5.06 -8.49
N VAL A 88 -0.65 4.60 -7.23
CA VAL A 88 -1.58 3.55 -6.75
C VAL A 88 -2.78 4.16 -6.02
N LEU A 89 -2.55 5.24 -5.29
CA LEU A 89 -3.53 5.86 -4.40
C LEU A 89 -3.43 7.38 -4.48
N SER A 90 -4.59 8.04 -4.49
CA SER A 90 -4.70 9.50 -4.35
C SER A 90 -5.67 9.85 -3.23
N ASN A 91 -5.55 11.06 -2.70
CA ASN A 91 -6.51 11.63 -1.76
C ASN A 91 -7.08 12.94 -2.34
N PRO A 92 -8.03 12.87 -3.28
CA PRO A 92 -8.56 14.06 -3.96
C PRO A 92 -9.42 14.95 -3.08
N LYS A 93 -10.00 14.42 -1.99
CA LYS A 93 -10.94 15.16 -1.13
C LYS A 93 -10.73 14.79 0.34
N GLY A 94 -9.64 15.23 0.94
CA GLY A 94 -9.38 15.20 2.39
C GLY A 94 -9.48 13.83 3.06
N ASP A 95 -10.72 13.38 3.30
CA ASP A 95 -11.06 12.11 3.94
C ASP A 95 -11.29 10.97 2.94
N ILE A 96 -11.34 11.29 1.65
CA ILE A 96 -11.70 10.35 0.59
C ILE A 96 -10.46 9.93 -0.20
N PHE A 97 -10.18 8.63 -0.15
CA PHE A 97 -9.08 7.99 -0.84
C PHE A 97 -9.59 7.31 -2.09
N LYS A 98 -8.94 7.63 -3.21
CA LYS A 98 -9.26 7.10 -4.51
C LYS A 98 -8.11 6.24 -5.01
N GLN A 99 -8.42 4.97 -5.27
CA GLN A 99 -7.51 4.08 -5.97
C GLN A 99 -7.32 4.59 -7.40
N LEU A 100 -6.06 4.79 -7.79
CA LEU A 100 -5.70 5.14 -9.15
C LEU A 100 -5.48 3.84 -9.92
N MET A 101 -6.17 3.69 -11.05
CA MET A 101 -5.86 2.59 -11.95
C MET A 101 -4.50 2.88 -12.58
N PRO A 102 -3.50 2.02 -12.40
CA PRO A 102 -2.26 2.21 -13.11
C PRO A 102 -2.49 2.02 -14.60
N LYS A 103 -2.26 3.08 -15.38
CA LYS A 103 -2.05 2.94 -16.82
C LYS A 103 -0.70 2.24 -17.00
N ASN A 104 -0.71 0.91 -17.01
CA ASN A 104 0.47 0.06 -17.26
C ASN A 104 1.59 0.15 -16.21
N ILE A 105 1.29 -0.15 -14.94
CA ILE A 105 2.37 -0.60 -14.04
C ILE A 105 2.81 -1.98 -14.54
N LYS A 106 4.02 -2.07 -15.09
CA LYS A 106 4.66 -3.34 -15.40
C LYS A 106 4.88 -4.10 -14.08
N ASN A 107 4.94 -5.43 -14.12
CA ASN A 107 5.29 -6.30 -12.98
C ASN A 107 6.60 -5.88 -12.24
N ASP A 108 7.36 -4.94 -12.80
CA ASP A 108 8.58 -4.38 -12.26
C ASP A 108 8.36 -3.56 -10.95
N GLU A 109 7.22 -2.87 -10.76
CA GLU A 109 6.97 -2.11 -9.51
C GLU A 109 6.61 -3.01 -8.31
N LEU A 110 6.11 -4.22 -8.56
CA LEU A 110 5.98 -5.29 -7.56
C LEU A 110 7.35 -5.70 -6.97
N GLY A 111 8.44 -5.47 -7.70
CA GLY A 111 9.82 -5.65 -7.23
C GLY A 111 10.19 -4.72 -6.08
N SER A 112 9.70 -3.48 -6.09
CA SER A 112 9.90 -2.53 -4.99
C SER A 112 9.19 -2.98 -3.72
N PHE A 113 7.96 -3.50 -3.83
CA PHE A 113 7.23 -4.11 -2.71
C PHE A 113 7.91 -5.37 -2.16
N LEU A 114 8.67 -6.10 -2.99
CA LEU A 114 9.48 -7.24 -2.59
C LEU A 114 10.65 -6.84 -1.68
N PHE A 115 11.25 -5.65 -1.90
CA PHE A 115 12.26 -5.09 -1.00
C PHE A 115 11.65 -4.72 0.36
N GLU A 116 10.46 -4.12 0.35
CA GLU A 116 9.72 -3.76 1.56
C GLU A 116 9.33 -4.98 2.37
N LYS A 117 8.96 -6.08 1.70
CA LYS A 117 8.75 -7.39 2.31
C LYS A 117 10.02 -7.91 3.02
N ILE A 118 11.20 -7.72 2.43
CA ILE A 118 12.47 -8.10 3.07
C ILE A 118 12.72 -7.20 4.30
N ALA A 119 12.50 -5.89 4.18
CA ALA A 119 12.67 -4.94 5.29
C ALA A 119 11.74 -5.29 6.46
N LEU A 120 10.45 -5.55 6.21
CA LEU A 120 9.48 -5.96 7.23
C LEU A 120 9.86 -7.29 7.88
N LYS A 121 10.32 -8.28 7.10
CA LYS A 121 10.79 -9.56 7.65
C LYS A 121 12.06 -9.44 8.48
N GLY A 122 12.99 -8.57 8.09
CA GLY A 122 14.21 -8.30 8.86
C GLY A 122 13.94 -7.60 10.19
N MET A 123 12.81 -6.91 10.35
CA MET A 123 12.38 -6.26 11.60
C MET A 123 11.59 -7.20 12.53
N ALA A 124 11.18 -8.38 12.06
CA ALA A 124 10.41 -9.37 12.83
C ALA A 124 11.29 -10.36 13.64
N THR A 125 12.61 -10.24 13.52
CA THR A 125 13.66 -11.00 14.24
C THR A 125 14.37 -10.12 15.25
#